data_AF-A0A838VPS8-F1
#
_entry.id   AF-A0A838VPS8-F1
#
_cell.length_a   1.000
_cell.length_b   1.000
_cell.length_c   1.000
_cell.angle_alpha   90.00
_cell.angle_beta   90.00
_cell.angle_gamma   90.00
#
_symmetry.space_group_name_H-M   'P 1'
#
loop_
_entity.id
_entity.type
_entity.pdbx_description
1 polymer ?
#
loop_
_entity_poly.entity_id
_entity_poly.type
_entity_poly.pdbx_seq_one_letter_code
_entity_poly.pdbx_strand_id
1 'polypeptide(L)'
;GPTVLSDPPAVRVKRLSDESISVTRIAEPVMYPNDNLVDVNYHVFIKDGQGDIAEIEETHKMRYLFKPEIDAIAEQNGFEVLKFGEWMTDKAAGFDTWGVYFVVKSLA
;
A
#
# COMPACT_ATOMS: atom_id res chain seq x y z
N GLY A 1 -5.14 4.01 6.45
CA GLY A 1 -6.41 3.58 7.05
C GLY A 1 -7.58 3.99 6.19
N PRO A 2 -8.13 5.21 6.37
CA PRO A 2 -9.43 5.60 5.80
C PRO A 2 -9.60 5.32 4.31
N THR A 3 -8.62 5.71 3.49
CA THR A 3 -8.67 5.53 2.04
C THR A 3 -8.70 4.08 1.58
N VAL A 4 -8.07 3.16 2.32
CA VAL A 4 -8.12 1.72 1.99
C VAL A 4 -9.54 1.17 2.14
N LEU A 5 -10.37 1.77 2.99
CA LEU A 5 -11.75 1.33 3.18
C LEU A 5 -12.73 2.06 2.25
N SER A 6 -12.49 3.33 1.94
CA SER A 6 -13.36 4.11 1.03
C SER A 6 -13.04 3.91 -0.45
N ASP A 7 -11.80 3.59 -0.79
CA ASP A 7 -11.33 3.21 -2.14
C ASP A 7 -10.52 1.92 -2.05
N PRO A 8 -11.18 0.76 -1.88
CA PRO A 8 -10.50 -0.49 -1.60
C PRO A 8 -9.62 -0.96 -2.76
N PRO A 9 -8.49 -1.63 -2.46
CA PRO A 9 -7.72 -2.34 -3.45
C PRO A 9 -8.63 -3.26 -4.27
N ALA A 10 -8.50 -3.17 -5.59
CA ALA A 10 -9.30 -3.94 -6.52
C ALA A 10 -8.39 -4.57 -7.58
N VAL A 11 -8.93 -5.55 -8.31
CA VAL A 11 -8.17 -6.24 -9.36
C VAL A 11 -7.65 -5.23 -10.37
N ARG A 12 -6.37 -5.33 -10.73
CA ARG A 12 -5.71 -4.47 -11.73
C ARG A 12 -4.88 -5.32 -12.68
N VAL A 13 -4.96 -5.00 -13.96
CA VAL A 13 -4.08 -5.58 -14.98
C VAL A 13 -3.21 -4.45 -15.53
N LYS A 14 -1.90 -4.63 -15.47
CA LYS A 14 -0.92 -3.71 -16.06
C LYS A 14 -0.20 -4.45 -17.19
N ARG A 15 -0.23 -3.88 -18.39
CA ARG A 15 0.52 -4.37 -19.55
C ARG A 15 1.63 -3.39 -19.87
N LEU A 16 2.82 -3.91 -20.08
CA LEU A 16 4.03 -3.18 -20.41
C LEU A 16 4.74 -3.93 -21.53
N SER A 17 5.42 -3.22 -22.41
CA SER A 17 6.21 -3.84 -23.46
C SER A 17 7.33 -2.91 -23.89
N ASP A 18 8.46 -3.49 -24.27
CA ASP A 18 9.54 -2.83 -24.97
C ASP A 18 9.96 -3.65 -26.20
N GLU A 19 11.13 -3.36 -26.77
CA GLU A 19 11.64 -4.04 -27.96
C GLU A 19 12.00 -5.52 -27.72
N SER A 20 12.19 -5.92 -26.46
CA SER A 20 12.72 -7.24 -26.08
C SER A 20 11.67 -8.15 -25.43
N ILE A 21 10.78 -7.57 -24.61
CA ILE A 21 9.81 -8.34 -23.82
C ILE A 21 8.45 -7.65 -23.75
N SER A 22 7.43 -8.45 -23.46
CA SER A 22 6.10 -8.00 -23.07
C SER A 22 5.73 -8.58 -21.71
N VAL A 23 5.25 -7.72 -20.81
CA VAL A 23 4.93 -8.07 -19.43
C VAL A 23 3.46 -7.79 -19.16
N THR A 24 2.75 -8.80 -18.68
CA THR A 24 1.39 -8.67 -18.13
C THR A 24 1.42 -8.98 -16.65
N ARG A 25 1.11 -7.99 -15.81
CA ARG A 25 0.97 -8.17 -14.36
C ARG A 25 -0.49 -8.06 -13.96
N ILE A 26 -0.99 -9.08 -13.30
CA ILE A 26 -2.30 -9.11 -12.65
C ILE A 26 -2.07 -8.94 -11.15
N ALA A 27 -2.83 -8.04 -10.51
CA ALA A 27 -2.82 -7.84 -9.08
C ALA A 27 -4.22 -8.15 -8.54
N GLU A 28 -4.32 -9.13 -7.65
CA GLU A 28 -5.57 -9.65 -7.10
C GLU A 28 -5.55 -9.53 -5.57
N PRO A 29 -6.19 -8.48 -5.02
CA PRO A 29 -6.15 -8.23 -3.59
C PRO A 29 -7.17 -9.09 -2.83
N VAL A 30 -6.78 -9.53 -1.63
CA VAL A 30 -7.65 -10.12 -0.61
C VAL A 30 -7.58 -9.24 0.63
N MET A 31 -8.73 -8.71 1.05
CA MET A 31 -8.81 -7.83 2.22
C MET A 31 -9.21 -8.60 3.49
N TYR A 32 -8.50 -8.32 4.58
CA TYR A 32 -8.81 -8.80 5.92
C TYR A 32 -9.09 -7.59 6.81
N PRO A 33 -10.33 -7.05 6.79
CA PRO A 33 -10.65 -5.77 7.41
C PRO A 33 -10.52 -5.76 8.93
N ASN A 34 -10.75 -6.90 9.59
CA ASN A 34 -10.61 -7.00 11.04
C ASN A 34 -9.14 -7.09 11.51
N ASP A 35 -8.22 -7.37 10.59
CA ASP A 35 -6.78 -7.45 10.84
C ASP A 35 -6.02 -6.22 10.31
N ASN A 36 -6.75 -5.28 9.69
CA ASN A 36 -6.20 -4.14 8.98
C ASN A 36 -5.12 -4.52 7.93
N LEU A 37 -5.34 -5.63 7.22
CA LEU A 37 -4.39 -6.23 6.27
C LEU A 37 -5.00 -6.37 4.88
N VAL A 38 -4.16 -6.27 3.86
CA VAL A 38 -4.45 -6.65 2.47
C VAL A 38 -3.31 -7.52 1.95
N ASP A 39 -3.63 -8.70 1.45
CA ASP A 39 -2.70 -9.47 0.62
C ASP A 39 -2.91 -9.05 -0.83
N VAL A 40 -1.87 -8.56 -1.51
CA VAL A 40 -1.91 -8.31 -2.95
C VAL A 40 -1.19 -9.44 -3.65
N ASN A 41 -1.95 -10.32 -4.30
CA ASN A 41 -1.40 -11.46 -5.04
C ASN A 41 -1.07 -11.00 -6.46
N TYR A 42 0.21 -11.01 -6.79
CA TYR A 42 0.71 -10.68 -8.11
C TYR A 42 0.95 -11.95 -8.91
N HIS A 43 0.44 -11.95 -10.15
CA HIS A 43 0.82 -12.92 -11.17
C HIS A 43 1.37 -12.17 -12.36
N VAL A 44 2.64 -12.39 -12.66
CA VAL A 44 3.38 -11.68 -13.72
C VAL A 44 3.73 -12.69 -14.81
N PHE A 45 3.27 -12.41 -16.02
CA PHE A 45 3.66 -13.11 -17.24
C PHE A 45 4.67 -12.25 -17.99
N ILE A 46 5.83 -12.81 -18.30
CA ILE A 46 6.90 -12.17 -19.06
C ILE A 46 7.09 -13.00 -20.32
N LYS A 47 6.75 -12.41 -21.47
CA LYS A 47 6.93 -13.04 -22.78
C LYS A 47 8.06 -12.38 -23.54
N ASP A 48 9.02 -13.17 -24.02
CA ASP A 48 10.14 -12.67 -24.83
C ASP A 48 9.82 -12.59 -26.34
N GLY A 49 10.81 -12.18 -27.12
CA GLY A 49 10.70 -12.05 -28.58
C GLY A 49 10.59 -13.37 -29.34
N GLN A 50 11.01 -14.49 -28.72
CA GLN A 50 10.92 -15.84 -29.27
C GLN A 50 9.53 -16.46 -29.01
N GLY A 51 8.81 -15.91 -28.03
CA GLY A 51 7.47 -16.30 -27.64
C GLY A 51 7.42 -17.15 -26.38
N ASP A 52 8.57 -17.38 -25.73
CA ASP A 52 8.64 -18.09 -24.45
C ASP A 52 8.02 -17.23 -23.35
N ILE A 53 7.31 -17.87 -22.42
CA ILE A 53 6.62 -17.21 -21.32
C ILE A 53 7.20 -17.70 -20.00
N ALA A 54 7.71 -16.76 -19.20
CA ALA A 54 8.05 -16.96 -17.81
C ALA A 54 6.95 -16.40 -16.91
N GLU A 55 6.75 -17.06 -15.76
CA GLU A 55 5.74 -16.67 -14.77
C GLU A 55 6.37 -16.41 -13.42
N ILE A 56 5.85 -15.41 -12.71
CA ILE A 56 6.22 -15.08 -11.34
C ILE A 56 4.94 -14.90 -10.54
N GLU A 57 4.85 -15.59 -9.40
CA GLU A 57 3.77 -15.46 -8.43
C GLU A 57 4.34 -14.95 -7.09
N GLU A 58 3.79 -13.85 -6.59
CA GLU A 58 4.21 -13.23 -5.33
C GLU A 58 3.00 -12.72 -4.55
N THR A 59 3.03 -12.85 -3.21
CA THR A 59 2.04 -12.21 -2.34
C THR A 59 2.71 -11.10 -1.54
N HIS A 60 2.25 -9.86 -1.74
CA HIS A 60 2.71 -8.70 -0.97
C HIS A 60 1.70 -8.41 0.14
N LYS A 61 2.08 -8.67 1.40
CA LYS A 61 1.22 -8.47 2.57
C LYS A 61 1.37 -7.04 3.09
N MET A 62 0.29 -6.27 3.03
CA MET A 62 0.28 -4.85 3.35
C MET A 62 -0.62 -4.58 4.55
N ARG A 63 -0.08 -3.99 5.60
CA ARG A 63 -0.85 -3.50 6.74
C ARG A 63 -1.17 -2.02 6.56
N TYR A 64 -2.43 -1.63 6.76
CA TYR A 64 -2.81 -0.23 6.84
C TYR A 64 -3.09 0.15 8.28
N LEU A 65 -2.65 1.33 8.70
CA LEU A 65 -2.82 1.83 10.06
C LEU A 65 -3.80 3.00 10.08
N PHE A 66 -4.50 3.16 11.20
CA PHE A 66 -5.35 4.31 11.46
C PHE A 66 -4.65 5.28 12.43
N LYS A 67 -4.96 6.57 12.32
CA LYS A 67 -4.37 7.59 13.18
C LYS A 67 -4.49 7.26 14.69
N PRO A 68 -5.66 6.82 15.21
CA PRO A 68 -5.76 6.45 16.62
C PRO A 68 -4.81 5.32 17.05
N GLU A 69 -4.50 4.37 16.16
CA GLU A 69 -3.52 3.31 16.46
C GLU A 69 -2.11 3.87 16.56
N ILE A 70 -1.73 4.78 15.65
CA ILE A 70 -0.43 5.46 15.69
C ILE A 70 -0.30 6.35 16.94
N ASP A 71 -1.36 7.08 17.29
CA ASP A 71 -1.39 7.91 18.50
C ASP A 71 -1.16 7.05 19.75
N ALA A 72 -1.85 5.92 19.88
CA ALA A 72 -1.70 4.99 20.99
C ALA A 72 -0.30 4.37 21.05
N ILE A 73 0.26 3.98 19.90
CA ILE A 73 1.64 3.44 19.81
C ILE A 73 2.65 4.51 20.24
N ALA A 74 2.50 5.76 19.78
CA ALA A 74 3.39 6.85 20.14
C ALA A 74 3.37 7.11 21.65
N GLU A 75 2.18 7.26 22.24
CA GLU A 75 2.00 7.49 23.67
C GLU A 75 2.62 6.37 24.52
N GLN A 76 2.35 5.11 24.19
CA GLN A 76 2.89 3.94 24.90
C GLN A 76 4.42 3.85 24.87
N ASN A 77 5.05 4.47 23.88
CA ASN A 77 6.51 4.45 23.69
C ASN A 77 7.17 5.79 24.09
N GLY A 78 6.46 6.68 24.79
CA GLY A 78 7.02 7.93 25.28
C GLY A 78 7.25 8.98 24.19
N PHE A 79 6.38 9.01 23.18
CA PHE A 79 6.39 10.01 22.11
C PHE A 79 5.12 10.86 22.13
N GLU A 80 5.28 12.15 21.85
CA GLU A 80 4.20 13.08 21.56
C GLU A 80 4.07 13.27 20.05
N VAL A 81 2.85 13.12 19.50
CA VAL A 81 2.56 13.43 18.09
C VAL A 81 2.41 14.94 17.94
N LEU A 82 3.41 15.59 17.36
CA LEU A 82 3.41 17.04 17.12
C LEU A 82 2.62 17.44 15.88
N LYS A 83 2.67 16.60 14.84
CA LYS A 83 2.06 16.91 13.55
C LYS A 83 1.65 15.65 12.79
N PHE A 84 0.59 15.77 12.02
CA PHE A 84 0.07 14.75 11.13
C PHE A 84 -0.59 15.43 9.93
N GLY A 85 -0.41 14.87 8.73
CA GLY A 85 -1.02 15.39 7.52
C GLY A 85 -0.80 14.49 6.31
N GLU A 86 -1.38 14.88 5.19
CA GLU A 86 -1.15 14.29 3.88
C GLU A 86 0.32 14.46 3.47
N TRP A 87 0.90 13.36 2.98
CA TRP A 87 2.28 13.34 2.50
C TRP A 87 2.49 14.35 1.36
N MET A 88 3.61 15.06 1.37
CA MET A 88 4.00 16.10 0.40
C MET A 88 3.18 17.39 0.36
N THR A 89 1.94 17.42 0.86
CA THR A 89 1.06 18.60 0.74
C THR A 89 0.75 19.28 2.07
N ASP A 90 0.96 18.59 3.19
CA ASP A 90 0.64 19.07 4.54
C ASP A 90 -0.86 19.34 4.80
N LYS A 91 -1.74 18.90 3.90
CA LYS A 91 -3.18 19.03 4.09
C LYS A 91 -3.67 18.10 5.19
N ALA A 92 -4.85 18.40 5.73
CA ALA A 92 -5.54 17.47 6.61
C ALA A 92 -5.86 16.17 5.85
N ALA A 93 -5.46 15.03 6.40
CA ALA A 93 -5.75 13.74 5.79
C ALA A 93 -7.24 13.38 5.94
N GLY A 94 -7.83 12.84 4.87
CA GLY A 94 -9.24 12.45 4.79
C GLY A 94 -9.44 11.05 4.21
N PHE A 95 -10.65 10.80 3.73
CA PHE A 95 -11.03 9.53 3.08
C PHE A 95 -10.34 9.32 1.72
N ASP A 96 -9.80 10.35 1.11
CA ASP A 96 -9.12 10.35 -0.19
C ASP A 96 -7.59 10.43 -0.09
N THR A 97 -7.04 10.42 1.14
CA THR A 97 -5.60 10.53 1.40
C THR A 97 -4.90 9.17 1.52
N TRP A 98 -4.22 8.74 0.45
CA TRP A 98 -3.47 7.47 0.41
C TRP A 98 -2.20 7.44 1.27
N GLY A 99 -1.49 8.57 1.33
CA GLY A 99 -0.21 8.69 2.03
C GLY A 99 -0.27 9.77 3.11
N VAL A 100 0.20 9.44 4.30
CA VAL A 100 0.24 10.37 5.43
C VAL A 100 1.62 10.34 6.09
N TYR A 101 1.93 11.39 6.83
CA TYR A 101 3.12 11.45 7.66
C TYR A 101 2.78 11.79 9.11
N PHE A 102 3.69 11.44 10.01
CA PHE A 102 3.64 11.83 11.42
C PHE A 102 4.98 12.45 11.80
N VAL A 103 4.95 13.55 12.55
CA VAL A 103 6.11 14.10 13.25
C VAL A 103 5.90 13.85 14.72
N VAL A 104 6.84 13.13 15.31
CA VAL A 104 6.81 12.74 16.72
C VAL A 104 8.01 13.30 17.47
N LYS A 105 7.83 13.62 18.74
CA LYS A 105 8.87 14.09 19.65
C LYS A 105 9.04 13.09 20.77
N SER A 106 10.28 12.69 21.03
CA SER A 106 10.63 11.89 22.21
C SER A 106 10.40 12.72 23.48
N LEU A 107 9.77 12.10 24.48
CA LEU A 107 9.57 12.67 25.81
C LEU A 107 10.70 12.32 26.79
N ALA A 108 11.66 11.48 26.37
CA ALA A 108 12.90 11.20 27.09
C ALA A 108 13.88 12.39 27.04
#